data_AF-A0A497QQV2-F1
#
_entry.id   AF-A0A497QQV2-F1
#
_cell.length_a   1.000
_cell.length_b   1.000
_cell.length_c   1.000
_cell.angle_alpha   90.00
_cell.angle_beta   90.00
_cell.angle_gamma   90.00
#
_symmetry.space_group_name_H-M   'P 1'
#
loop_
_entity.id
_entity.type
_entity.pdbx_description
1 polymer ?
#
loop_
_entity_poly.entity_id
_entity_poly.type
_entity_poly.pdbx_seq_one_letter_code
_entity_poly.pdbx_strand_id
1 'polypeptide(L)'
;WILLTNGYLGRFVDENYEVAILLYLVALVYQANAQKHVQTSPQYRYFFISAYSAIKGAILFMKKLKPEPESYAYPFYQMLLLRKIEIEAELTKAEAFIARKQGNFERAAKLFAGAASYRFSMMNFDLPETTDTRVKIFASTELGMACFYIAVGYSNNNQLNESHFYLLKAKHYFENAVKLSESNTELLEAANRRLDLVNPYINRVKKELGEDIKKVEEIPDPQPLMKHPEPEALFKPGEVEQEPEMICSNCFARIPWSEKCPECKEVIIHIEAHK
;
A
#
# COMPACT_ATOMS: atom_id res chain seq x y z
N TRP A 1 23.78 -12.05 9.53
CA TRP A 1 24.43 -12.57 10.75
C TRP A 1 25.83 -13.14 10.51
N ILE A 2 26.18 -13.64 9.31
CA ILE A 2 27.56 -14.12 9.01
C ILE A 2 28.60 -13.00 8.81
N LEU A 3 28.18 -11.74 8.64
CA LEU A 3 29.09 -10.60 8.39
C LEU A 3 29.54 -9.82 9.64
N LEU A 4 29.03 -10.11 10.84
CA LEU A 4 29.28 -9.28 12.04
C LEU A 4 30.07 -9.97 13.16
N THR A 5 30.24 -11.29 13.12
CA THR A 5 30.80 -12.05 14.25
C THR A 5 32.30 -12.30 14.15
N ASN A 6 32.91 -12.14 12.98
CA ASN A 6 34.36 -12.31 12.80
C ASN A 6 34.91 -10.98 12.30
N GLY A 7 35.63 -10.24 13.17
CA GLY A 7 36.20 -8.91 12.93
C GLY A 7 37.23 -8.83 11.78
N TYR A 8 36.79 -9.15 10.56
CA TYR A 8 37.60 -9.34 9.35
C TYR A 8 37.10 -8.48 8.17
N LEU A 9 36.40 -7.37 8.43
CA LEU A 9 35.97 -6.44 7.38
C LEU A 9 37.15 -5.62 6.81
N GLY A 10 38.13 -5.27 7.63
CA GLY A 10 39.04 -4.15 7.36
C GLY A 10 40.13 -4.32 6.29
N ARG A 11 40.12 -5.34 5.42
CA ARG A 11 41.13 -5.45 4.34
C ARG A 11 40.64 -5.97 2.98
N PHE A 12 39.40 -6.45 2.86
CA PHE A 12 38.90 -7.06 1.62
C PHE A 12 37.69 -6.34 1.00
N VAL A 13 37.22 -5.26 1.63
CA VAL A 13 35.97 -4.58 1.29
C VAL A 13 36.23 -3.08 1.10
N ASP A 14 35.64 -2.50 0.06
CA ASP A 14 35.77 -1.06 -0.25
C ASP A 14 35.03 -0.21 0.79
N GLU A 15 35.60 0.92 1.21
CA GLU A 15 35.00 1.84 2.20
C GLU A 15 33.58 2.26 1.80
N ASN A 16 33.30 2.44 0.50
CA ASN A 16 31.97 2.78 0.03
C ASN A 16 30.96 1.64 0.23
N TYR A 17 31.41 0.39 0.18
CA TYR A 17 30.58 -0.78 0.40
C TYR A 17 30.20 -0.91 1.89
N GLU A 18 31.14 -0.64 2.81
CA GLU A 18 30.85 -0.62 4.25
C GLU A 18 29.83 0.44 4.62
N VAL A 19 29.94 1.65 4.04
CA VAL A 19 28.95 2.72 4.23
C VAL A 19 27.57 2.29 3.70
N ALA A 20 27.51 1.61 2.55
CA ALA A 20 26.26 1.10 2.00
C ALA A 20 25.61 0.04 2.91
N ILE A 21 26.40 -0.85 3.52
CA ILE A 21 25.93 -1.82 4.53
C ILE A 21 25.36 -1.09 5.75
N LEU A 22 26.08 -0.11 6.29
CA LEU A 22 25.62 0.65 7.47
C LEU A 22 24.30 1.37 7.19
N LEU A 23 24.18 2.03 6.04
CA LEU A 23 22.95 2.70 5.62
C LEU A 23 21.79 1.72 5.43
N TYR A 24 22.07 0.53 4.89
CA TYR A 24 21.08 -0.55 4.82
C TYR A 24 20.60 -1.00 6.20
N LEU A 25 21.51 -1.21 7.15
CA LEU A 25 21.15 -1.59 8.53
C LEU A 25 20.32 -0.51 9.21
N VAL A 26 20.65 0.76 9.02
CA VAL A 26 19.84 1.89 9.50
C VAL A 26 18.44 1.86 8.89
N ALA A 27 18.33 1.57 7.59
CA ALA A 27 17.02 1.42 6.95
C ALA A 27 16.18 0.29 7.56
N LEU A 28 16.78 -0.85 7.88
CA LEU A 28 16.10 -1.97 8.53
C LEU A 28 15.59 -1.59 9.93
N VAL A 29 16.39 -0.85 10.71
CA VAL A 29 15.96 -0.36 12.03
C VAL A 29 14.73 0.55 11.90
N TYR A 30 14.74 1.46 10.92
CA TYR A 30 13.59 2.31 10.66
C TYR A 30 12.36 1.53 10.19
N GLN A 31 12.50 0.57 9.27
CA GLN A 31 11.38 -0.30 8.87
C GLN A 31 10.79 -1.08 10.04
N ALA A 32 11.65 -1.67 10.88
CA ALA A 32 11.21 -2.43 12.05
C ALA A 32 10.46 -1.53 13.06
N ASN A 33 10.88 -0.28 13.22
CA ASN A 33 10.16 0.67 14.05
C ASN A 33 8.85 1.12 13.40
N ALA A 34 8.80 1.33 12.08
CA ALA A 34 7.57 1.66 11.38
C ALA A 34 6.48 0.61 11.61
N GLN A 35 6.82 -0.68 11.55
CA GLN A 35 5.89 -1.79 11.74
C GLN A 35 5.23 -1.85 13.13
N LYS A 36 5.74 -1.10 14.12
CA LYS A 36 5.14 -0.97 15.45
C LYS A 36 4.00 0.07 15.48
N HIS A 37 3.83 0.83 14.42
CA HIS A 37 2.86 1.91 14.32
C HIS A 37 1.75 1.59 13.32
N VAL A 38 0.58 2.20 13.53
CA VAL A 38 -0.55 2.09 12.60
C VAL A 38 -0.18 2.75 11.27
N GLN A 39 -0.51 2.10 10.14
CA GLN A 39 -0.14 2.56 8.79
C GLN A 39 -0.55 4.00 8.45
N THR A 40 -1.57 4.51 9.14
CA THR A 40 -2.13 5.85 8.92
C THR A 40 -1.60 6.91 9.88
N SER A 41 -0.61 6.55 10.71
CA SER A 41 0.00 7.47 11.69
C SER A 41 1.16 8.25 11.09
N PRO A 42 1.41 9.50 11.57
CA PRO A 42 2.59 10.26 11.19
C PRO A 42 3.91 9.52 11.49
N GLN A 43 3.96 8.73 12.57
CA GLN A 43 5.13 7.96 12.97
C GLN A 43 5.47 6.85 11.97
N TYR A 44 4.46 6.08 11.54
CA TYR A 44 4.63 5.05 10.51
C TYR A 44 5.25 5.64 9.23
N ARG A 45 4.70 6.77 8.79
CA ARG A 45 5.15 7.51 7.61
C ARG A 45 6.58 8.04 7.78
N TYR A 46 6.87 8.70 8.90
CA TYR A 46 8.21 9.22 9.23
C TYR A 46 9.28 8.13 9.16
N PHE A 47 9.01 6.97 9.75
CA PHE A 47 9.97 5.87 9.78
C PHE A 47 10.19 5.26 8.40
N PHE A 48 9.15 5.05 7.60
CA PHE A 48 9.35 4.58 6.23
C PHE A 48 10.07 5.59 5.33
N ILE A 49 9.87 6.90 5.51
CA ILE A 49 10.63 7.93 4.76
C ILE A 49 12.10 7.96 5.19
N SER A 50 12.36 7.79 6.48
CA SER A 50 13.72 7.68 7.00
C SER A 50 14.41 6.42 6.44
N ALA A 51 13.70 5.28 6.41
CA ALA A 51 14.20 4.06 5.79
C ALA A 51 14.48 4.25 4.29
N TYR A 52 13.58 4.92 3.57
CA TYR A 52 13.73 5.20 2.14
C TYR A 52 14.97 6.04 1.84
N SER A 53 15.17 7.09 2.64
CA SER A 53 16.33 7.99 2.53
C SER A 53 17.63 7.22 2.77
N ALA A 54 17.66 6.35 3.78
CA ALA A 54 18.81 5.50 4.07
C ALA A 54 19.10 4.49 2.94
N ILE A 55 18.07 3.82 2.37
CA ILE A 55 18.24 2.93 1.21
C ILE A 55 18.73 3.69 -0.03
N LYS A 56 18.19 4.87 -0.31
CA LYS A 56 18.70 5.72 -1.41
C LYS A 56 20.16 6.07 -1.20
N GLY A 57 20.55 6.41 0.03
CA GLY A 57 21.95 6.61 0.40
C GLY A 57 22.79 5.38 0.10
N ALA A 58 22.37 4.20 0.57
CA ALA A 58 23.08 2.93 0.34
C ALA A 58 23.29 2.67 -1.17
N ILE A 59 22.24 2.85 -1.98
CA ILE A 59 22.30 2.69 -3.44
C ILE A 59 23.28 3.68 -4.07
N LEU A 60 23.31 4.93 -3.63
CA LEU A 60 24.25 5.94 -4.16
C LEU A 60 25.70 5.57 -3.88
N PHE A 61 26.00 5.05 -2.68
CA PHE A 61 27.34 4.55 -2.36
C PHE A 61 27.70 3.31 -3.20
N MET A 62 26.77 2.39 -3.40
CA MET A 62 26.99 1.25 -4.30
C MET A 62 27.20 1.66 -5.76
N LYS A 63 26.50 2.68 -6.27
CA LYS A 63 26.72 3.19 -7.63
C LYS A 63 28.13 3.74 -7.82
N LYS A 64 28.72 4.35 -6.79
CA LYS A 64 30.13 4.78 -6.83
C LYS A 64 31.09 3.60 -6.97
N LEU A 65 30.73 2.45 -6.38
CA LEU A 65 31.48 1.19 -6.51
C LEU A 65 31.36 0.54 -7.90
N LYS A 66 30.39 0.97 -8.74
CA LYS A 66 30.10 0.42 -10.09
C LYS A 66 30.07 -1.12 -10.13
N PRO A 67 29.22 -1.79 -9.33
CA PRO A 67 29.16 -3.24 -9.31
C PRO A 67 28.62 -3.78 -10.66
N GLU A 68 29.48 -4.46 -11.41
CA GLU A 68 29.08 -5.31 -12.55
C GLU A 68 28.43 -6.60 -12.05
N PRO A 69 27.61 -7.30 -12.86
CA PRO A 69 26.92 -8.54 -12.46
C PRO A 69 27.80 -9.60 -11.80
N GLU A 70 29.07 -9.69 -12.19
CA GLU A 70 30.06 -10.64 -11.71
C GLU A 70 30.71 -10.20 -10.39
N SER A 71 30.51 -8.93 -9.97
CA SER A 71 31.07 -8.39 -8.73
C SER A 71 30.41 -9.00 -7.50
N TYR A 72 31.19 -9.30 -6.46
CA TYR A 72 30.69 -9.80 -5.18
C TYR A 72 29.63 -8.88 -4.53
N ALA A 73 29.67 -7.59 -4.87
CA ALA A 73 28.79 -6.56 -4.36
C ALA A 73 27.44 -6.48 -5.11
N TYR A 74 27.34 -7.10 -6.29
CA TYR A 74 26.15 -7.05 -7.13
C TYR A 74 24.89 -7.66 -6.49
N PRO A 75 24.95 -8.83 -5.83
CA PRO A 75 23.78 -9.37 -5.12
C PRO A 75 23.25 -8.42 -4.04
N PHE A 76 24.16 -7.76 -3.31
CA PHE A 76 23.77 -6.76 -2.31
C PHE A 76 23.13 -5.54 -2.98
N TYR A 77 23.66 -5.06 -4.10
CA TYR A 77 23.06 -3.98 -4.88
C TYR A 77 21.64 -4.31 -5.35
N GLN A 78 21.42 -5.52 -5.89
CA GLN A 78 20.09 -5.99 -6.30
C GLN A 78 19.12 -6.04 -5.12
N MET A 79 19.58 -6.53 -3.96
CA MET A 79 18.80 -6.51 -2.73
C MET A 79 18.42 -5.08 -2.31
N LEU A 80 19.32 -4.10 -2.43
CA LEU A 80 18.99 -2.70 -2.13
C LEU A 80 17.93 -2.12 -3.08
N LEU A 81 18.02 -2.43 -4.38
CA LEU A 81 17.01 -2.02 -5.36
C LEU A 81 15.64 -2.63 -5.04
N LEU A 82 15.59 -3.92 -4.69
CA LEU A 82 14.37 -4.58 -4.23
C LEU A 82 13.79 -3.90 -2.98
N ARG A 83 14.63 -3.65 -1.97
CA ARG A 83 14.21 -2.98 -0.72
C ARG A 83 13.73 -1.56 -0.93
N LYS A 84 14.30 -0.84 -1.91
CA LYS A 84 13.83 0.49 -2.31
C LYS A 84 12.39 0.41 -2.79
N ILE A 85 12.11 -0.50 -3.72
CA ILE A 85 10.77 -0.69 -4.31
C ILE A 85 9.76 -1.10 -3.23
N GLU A 86 10.14 -1.97 -2.29
CA GLU A 86 9.29 -2.33 -1.15
C GLU A 86 8.90 -1.13 -0.29
N ILE A 87 9.86 -0.26 0.05
CA ILE A 87 9.59 0.95 0.83
C ILE A 87 8.72 1.93 0.05
N GLU A 88 8.98 2.08 -1.26
CA GLU A 88 8.16 2.91 -2.13
C GLU A 88 6.71 2.44 -2.16
N ALA A 89 6.47 1.13 -2.20
CA ALA A 89 5.13 0.55 -2.12
C ALA A 89 4.45 0.86 -0.77
N GLU A 90 5.14 0.65 0.36
CA GLU A 90 4.57 0.92 1.69
C GLU A 90 4.27 2.41 1.92
N LEU A 91 5.17 3.30 1.47
CA LEU A 91 4.95 4.75 1.53
C LEU A 91 3.75 5.16 0.68
N THR A 92 3.68 4.70 -0.57
CA THR A 92 2.57 5.03 -1.47
C THR A 92 1.24 4.53 -0.91
N LYS A 93 1.22 3.34 -0.31
CA LYS A 93 0.05 2.80 0.38
C LYS A 93 -0.35 3.63 1.60
N ALA A 94 0.61 4.13 2.39
CA ALA A 94 0.32 5.02 3.51
C ALA A 94 -0.32 6.34 3.02
N GLU A 95 0.22 6.95 1.97
CA GLU A 95 -0.37 8.13 1.33
C GLU A 95 -1.78 7.84 0.82
N ALA A 96 -2.02 6.65 0.26
CA ALA A 96 -3.34 6.25 -0.20
C ALA A 96 -4.37 6.24 0.95
N PHE A 97 -3.96 5.76 2.13
CA PHE A 97 -4.81 5.83 3.31
C PHE A 97 -5.04 7.25 3.83
N ILE A 98 -4.04 8.14 3.73
CA ILE A 98 -4.19 9.56 4.10
C ILE A 98 -5.16 10.26 3.13
N ALA A 99 -4.97 10.09 1.83
CA ALA A 99 -5.86 10.64 0.80
C ALA A 99 -7.30 10.15 0.99
N ARG A 100 -7.47 8.85 1.30
CA ARG A 100 -8.76 8.28 1.67
C ARG A 100 -9.35 8.95 2.92
N LYS A 101 -8.55 9.15 3.98
CA LYS A 101 -9.01 9.84 5.19
C LYS A 101 -9.47 11.25 4.90
N GLN A 102 -8.83 11.95 3.96
CA GLN A 102 -9.21 13.29 3.50
C GLN A 102 -10.44 13.31 2.56
N GLY A 103 -11.08 12.17 2.29
CA GLY A 103 -12.21 12.06 1.37
C GLY A 103 -11.82 12.12 -0.12
N ASN A 104 -10.53 12.17 -0.46
CA ASN A 104 -10.06 12.22 -1.83
C ASN A 104 -9.90 10.79 -2.41
N PHE A 105 -11.03 10.18 -2.78
CA PHE A 105 -11.09 8.79 -3.25
C PHE A 105 -10.39 8.58 -4.60
N GLU A 106 -10.42 9.57 -5.50
CA GLU A 106 -9.71 9.50 -6.78
C GLU A 106 -8.20 9.42 -6.55
N ARG A 107 -7.66 10.28 -5.68
CA ARG A 107 -6.24 10.25 -5.30
C ARG A 107 -5.89 8.95 -4.57
N ALA A 108 -6.72 8.51 -3.64
CA ALA A 108 -6.51 7.24 -2.94
C ALA A 108 -6.41 6.06 -3.93
N ALA A 109 -7.32 6.00 -4.91
CA ALA A 109 -7.30 4.95 -5.93
C ALA A 109 -6.02 4.97 -6.76
N LYS A 110 -5.57 6.14 -7.23
CA LYS A 110 -4.31 6.29 -7.96
C LYS A 110 -3.11 5.83 -7.13
N LEU A 111 -3.07 6.18 -5.85
CA LEU A 111 -1.98 5.78 -4.96
C LEU A 111 -2.01 4.26 -4.67
N PHE A 112 -3.18 3.64 -4.45
CA PHE A 112 -3.27 2.19 -4.31
C PHE A 112 -2.85 1.44 -5.58
N ALA A 113 -3.24 1.92 -6.77
CA ALA A 113 -2.76 1.38 -8.04
C ALA A 113 -1.25 1.56 -8.21
N GLY A 114 -0.70 2.70 -7.79
CA GLY A 114 0.73 2.97 -7.73
C GLY A 114 1.50 2.03 -6.80
N ALA A 115 0.97 1.76 -5.61
CA ALA A 115 1.54 0.80 -4.67
C ALA A 115 1.61 -0.61 -5.31
N ALA A 116 0.52 -1.05 -5.95
CA ALA A 116 0.48 -2.32 -6.66
C ALA A 116 1.53 -2.38 -7.79
N SER A 117 1.74 -1.27 -8.51
CA SER A 117 2.79 -1.16 -9.54
C SER A 117 4.19 -1.42 -9.00
N TYR A 118 4.52 -0.86 -7.83
CA TYR A 118 5.78 -1.18 -7.16
C TYR A 118 5.85 -2.67 -6.84
N ARG A 119 4.75 -3.30 -6.37
CA ARG A 119 4.73 -4.76 -6.12
C ARG A 119 5.00 -5.57 -7.39
N PHE A 120 4.36 -5.25 -8.51
CA PHE A 120 4.64 -5.95 -9.78
C PHE A 120 6.08 -5.75 -10.24
N SER A 121 6.67 -4.57 -10.01
CA SER A 121 8.08 -4.32 -10.30
C SER A 121 9.02 -5.20 -9.49
N MET A 122 8.62 -5.61 -8.27
CA MET A 122 9.39 -6.56 -7.46
C MET A 122 9.42 -7.97 -8.08
N MET A 123 8.43 -8.35 -8.89
CA MET A 123 8.38 -9.67 -9.54
C MET A 123 9.43 -9.82 -10.66
N ASN A 124 10.10 -8.72 -11.05
CA ASN A 124 11.24 -8.78 -11.96
C ASN A 124 12.54 -9.22 -11.27
N PHE A 125 12.52 -9.41 -9.95
CA PHE A 125 13.64 -9.94 -9.18
C PHE A 125 13.44 -11.44 -8.93
N ASP A 126 14.54 -12.17 -8.79
CA ASP A 126 14.51 -13.58 -8.36
C ASP A 126 14.14 -13.66 -6.87
N LEU A 127 12.84 -13.74 -6.60
CA LEU A 127 12.29 -13.81 -5.24
C LEU A 127 12.12 -15.27 -4.80
N PRO A 128 12.38 -15.58 -3.52
CA PRO A 128 11.93 -16.85 -2.94
C PRO A 128 10.41 -17.00 -3.09
N GLU A 129 9.93 -18.22 -3.34
CA GLU A 129 8.51 -18.52 -3.60
C GLU A 129 7.55 -17.91 -2.56
N THR A 130 7.92 -17.96 -1.29
CA THR A 130 7.14 -17.38 -0.18
C THR A 130 7.05 -15.85 -0.26
N THR A 131 8.12 -15.20 -0.73
CA THR A 131 8.18 -13.75 -0.91
C THR A 131 7.43 -13.34 -2.16
N ASP A 132 7.59 -14.06 -3.27
CA ASP A 132 6.84 -13.86 -4.51
C ASP A 132 5.33 -13.96 -4.27
N THR A 133 4.89 -15.01 -3.56
CA THR A 133 3.48 -15.19 -3.19
C THR A 133 2.96 -14.01 -2.37
N ARG A 134 3.73 -13.55 -1.38
CA ARG A 134 3.35 -12.38 -0.55
C ARG A 134 3.23 -11.10 -1.38
N VAL A 135 4.14 -10.87 -2.33
CA VAL A 135 4.11 -9.72 -3.24
C VAL A 135 2.85 -9.76 -4.12
N LYS A 136 2.50 -10.94 -4.66
CA LYS A 136 1.28 -11.15 -5.46
C LYS A 136 0.00 -10.92 -4.66
N ILE A 137 -0.03 -11.37 -3.40
CA ILE A 137 -1.15 -11.09 -2.48
C ILE A 137 -1.28 -9.57 -2.28
N PHE A 138 -0.18 -8.89 -1.94
CA PHE A 138 -0.22 -7.44 -1.72
C PHE A 138 -0.64 -6.66 -2.97
N ALA A 139 -0.08 -6.98 -4.14
CA ALA A 139 -0.47 -6.37 -5.42
C ALA A 139 -1.97 -6.53 -5.69
N SER A 140 -2.50 -7.75 -5.48
CA SER A 140 -3.92 -8.03 -5.68
C SER A 140 -4.79 -7.24 -4.68
N THR A 141 -4.42 -7.19 -3.40
CA THR A 141 -5.16 -6.40 -2.42
C THR A 141 -5.13 -4.91 -2.71
N GLU A 142 -4.00 -4.37 -3.16
CA GLU A 142 -3.84 -2.94 -3.47
C GLU A 142 -4.67 -2.56 -4.73
N LEU A 143 -4.69 -3.40 -5.77
CA LEU A 143 -5.60 -3.22 -6.93
C LEU A 143 -7.08 -3.33 -6.54
N GLY A 144 -7.44 -4.26 -5.66
CA GLY A 144 -8.79 -4.38 -5.13
C GLY A 144 -9.24 -3.12 -4.40
N MET A 145 -8.35 -2.54 -3.57
CA MET A 145 -8.61 -1.26 -2.89
C MET A 145 -8.72 -0.10 -3.89
N ALA A 146 -7.89 -0.06 -4.93
CA ALA A 146 -7.99 0.96 -5.98
C ALA A 146 -9.36 0.91 -6.68
N CYS A 147 -9.80 -0.27 -7.12
CA CYS A 147 -11.13 -0.47 -7.70
C CYS A 147 -12.25 -0.05 -6.75
N PHE A 148 -12.14 -0.42 -5.47
CA PHE A 148 -13.12 -0.06 -4.46
C PHE A 148 -13.28 1.46 -4.32
N TYR A 149 -12.17 2.21 -4.25
CA TYR A 149 -12.26 3.67 -4.13
C TYR A 149 -12.72 4.37 -5.42
N ILE A 150 -12.40 3.81 -6.58
CA ILE A 150 -13.00 4.26 -7.85
C ILE A 150 -14.52 4.08 -7.80
N ALA A 151 -15.00 2.91 -7.34
CA ALA A 151 -16.43 2.67 -7.20
C ALA A 151 -17.11 3.66 -6.24
N VAL A 152 -16.49 3.96 -5.10
CA VAL A 152 -16.99 4.98 -4.17
C VAL A 152 -17.08 6.35 -4.86
N GLY A 153 -16.08 6.73 -5.66
CA GLY A 153 -16.11 7.97 -6.45
C GLY A 153 -17.29 8.02 -7.42
N TYR A 154 -17.52 6.96 -8.20
CA TYR A 154 -18.68 6.85 -9.09
C TYR A 154 -20.01 6.88 -8.34
N SER A 155 -20.10 6.19 -7.19
CA SER A 155 -21.28 6.20 -6.33
C SER A 155 -21.61 7.62 -5.87
N ASN A 156 -20.61 8.40 -5.47
CA ASN A 156 -20.80 9.79 -5.03
C ASN A 156 -21.30 10.71 -6.16
N ASN A 157 -21.06 10.34 -7.42
CA ASN A 157 -21.53 11.05 -8.60
C ASN A 157 -22.86 10.49 -9.15
N ASN A 158 -23.55 9.62 -8.40
CA ASN A 158 -24.76 8.90 -8.83
C ASN A 158 -24.57 8.04 -10.09
N GLN A 159 -23.34 7.63 -10.40
CA GLN A 159 -22.99 6.73 -11.51
C GLN A 159 -22.99 5.29 -11.00
N LEU A 160 -24.17 4.78 -10.68
CA LEU A 160 -24.35 3.51 -9.96
C LEU A 160 -23.92 2.27 -10.78
N ASN A 161 -24.07 2.31 -12.10
CA ASN A 161 -23.66 1.20 -12.98
C ASN A 161 -22.14 1.01 -12.97
N GLU A 162 -21.40 2.11 -13.12
CA GLU A 162 -19.95 2.15 -13.08
C GLU A 162 -19.42 1.76 -11.69
N SER A 163 -20.08 2.27 -10.63
CA SER A 163 -19.79 1.87 -9.26
C SER A 163 -19.94 0.36 -9.07
N HIS A 164 -21.07 -0.23 -9.50
CA HIS A 164 -21.31 -1.67 -9.38
C HIS A 164 -20.23 -2.49 -10.05
N PHE A 165 -19.83 -2.11 -11.27
CA PHE A 165 -18.81 -2.82 -12.01
C PHE A 165 -17.44 -2.77 -11.32
N TYR A 166 -17.01 -1.59 -10.83
CA TYR A 166 -15.75 -1.48 -10.10
C TYR A 166 -15.78 -2.23 -8.76
N LEU A 167 -16.94 -2.36 -8.10
CA LEU A 167 -17.09 -3.22 -6.92
C LEU A 167 -16.91 -4.69 -7.27
N LEU A 168 -17.45 -5.16 -8.41
CA LEU A 168 -17.25 -6.53 -8.89
C LEU A 168 -15.77 -6.79 -9.22
N LYS A 169 -15.07 -5.84 -9.85
CA LYS A 169 -13.62 -5.92 -10.05
C LYS A 169 -12.84 -5.96 -8.73
N ALA A 170 -13.19 -5.10 -7.77
CA ALA A 170 -12.57 -5.10 -6.45
C ALA A 170 -12.72 -6.47 -5.78
N LYS A 171 -13.92 -7.04 -5.83
CA LYS A 171 -14.21 -8.39 -5.34
C LYS A 171 -13.34 -9.44 -6.02
N HIS A 172 -13.23 -9.43 -7.35
CA HIS A 172 -12.39 -10.38 -8.08
C HIS A 172 -10.92 -10.35 -7.63
N TYR A 173 -10.34 -9.17 -7.43
CA TYR A 173 -8.97 -9.06 -6.91
C TYR A 173 -8.84 -9.56 -5.47
N PHE A 174 -9.84 -9.32 -4.62
CA PHE A 174 -9.84 -9.84 -3.25
C PHE A 174 -10.00 -11.37 -3.21
N GLU A 175 -10.83 -11.95 -4.08
CA GLU A 175 -10.93 -13.41 -4.23
C GLU A 175 -9.61 -14.03 -4.71
N ASN A 176 -8.91 -13.36 -5.64
CA ASN A 176 -7.57 -13.79 -6.04
C ASN A 176 -6.58 -13.73 -4.87
N ALA A 177 -6.62 -12.66 -4.07
CA ALA A 177 -5.78 -12.54 -2.88
C ALA A 177 -6.08 -13.63 -1.84
N VAL A 178 -7.35 -13.99 -1.65
CA VAL A 178 -7.79 -15.11 -0.78
C VAL A 178 -7.21 -16.43 -1.28
N LYS A 179 -7.37 -16.74 -2.57
CA LYS A 179 -6.84 -17.96 -3.20
C LYS A 179 -5.33 -18.08 -3.04
N LEU A 180 -4.60 -16.98 -3.24
CA LEU A 180 -3.15 -16.94 -3.06
C LEU A 180 -2.72 -17.09 -1.60
N SER A 181 -3.61 -16.83 -0.64
CA SER A 181 -3.32 -16.87 0.79
C SER A 181 -3.73 -18.18 1.48
N GLU A 182 -4.24 -19.18 0.76
CA GLU A 182 -4.77 -20.43 1.34
C GLU A 182 -3.78 -21.15 2.28
N SER A 183 -2.48 -21.01 2.03
CA SER A 183 -1.42 -21.61 2.85
C SER A 183 -0.94 -20.75 4.04
N ASN A 184 -1.48 -19.54 4.20
CA ASN A 184 -1.08 -18.60 5.24
C ASN A 184 -2.30 -17.99 5.95
N THR A 185 -2.59 -18.48 7.16
CA THR A 185 -3.77 -18.09 7.93
C THR A 185 -3.89 -16.59 8.17
N GLU A 186 -2.79 -15.90 8.50
CA GLU A 186 -2.82 -14.46 8.77
C GLU A 186 -3.16 -13.64 7.52
N LEU A 187 -2.54 -13.99 6.38
CA LEU A 187 -2.82 -13.33 5.11
C LEU A 187 -4.21 -13.67 4.58
N LEU A 188 -4.66 -14.90 4.81
CA LEU A 188 -6.00 -15.36 4.45
C LEU A 188 -7.08 -14.59 5.21
N GLU A 189 -6.93 -14.45 6.53
CA GLU A 189 -7.83 -13.63 7.35
C GLU A 189 -7.84 -12.17 6.88
N ALA A 190 -6.68 -11.59 6.60
CA ALA A 190 -6.58 -10.22 6.11
C ALA A 190 -7.28 -10.04 4.74
N ALA A 191 -7.12 -11.00 3.82
CA ALA A 191 -7.77 -11.00 2.52
C ALA A 191 -9.30 -11.18 2.63
N ASN A 192 -9.76 -12.10 3.48
CA ASN A 192 -11.19 -12.32 3.74
C ASN A 192 -11.86 -11.07 4.30
N ARG A 193 -11.22 -10.35 5.24
CA ARG A 193 -11.75 -9.07 5.75
C ARG A 193 -11.97 -8.02 4.66
N ARG A 194 -11.17 -8.04 3.58
CA ARG A 194 -11.38 -7.15 2.42
C ARG A 194 -12.54 -7.58 1.56
N LEU A 195 -12.75 -8.89 1.41
CA LEU A 195 -13.91 -9.44 0.72
C LEU A 195 -15.22 -9.09 1.47
N ASP A 196 -15.20 -9.25 2.79
CA ASP A 196 -16.33 -8.90 3.68
C ASP A 196 -16.64 -7.41 3.63
N LEU A 197 -15.65 -6.56 3.40
CA LEU A 197 -15.83 -5.12 3.21
C LEU A 197 -16.63 -4.80 1.94
N VAL A 198 -16.38 -5.49 0.82
CA VAL A 198 -16.96 -5.14 -0.50
C VAL A 198 -18.35 -5.72 -0.72
N ASN A 199 -18.61 -6.94 -0.23
CA ASN A 199 -19.87 -7.64 -0.48
C ASN A 199 -21.13 -6.83 -0.11
N PRO A 200 -21.19 -6.11 1.03
CA PRO A 200 -22.33 -5.26 1.37
C PRO A 200 -22.58 -4.14 0.35
N TYR A 201 -21.52 -3.52 -0.18
CA TYR A 201 -21.64 -2.46 -1.18
C TYR A 201 -22.19 -3.00 -2.50
N ILE A 202 -21.72 -4.17 -2.94
CA ILE A 202 -22.25 -4.83 -4.16
C ILE A 202 -23.76 -5.05 -4.02
N ASN A 203 -24.19 -5.63 -2.89
CA ASN A 203 -25.59 -5.96 -2.66
C ASN A 203 -26.47 -4.72 -2.59
N ARG A 204 -25.97 -3.63 -2.01
CA ARG A 204 -26.68 -2.36 -1.91
C ARG A 204 -26.88 -1.71 -3.27
N VAL A 205 -25.80 -1.55 -4.04
CA VAL A 205 -25.87 -0.94 -5.38
C VAL A 205 -26.75 -1.78 -6.32
N LYS A 206 -26.70 -3.12 -6.22
CA LYS A 206 -27.58 -4.01 -6.97
C LYS A 206 -29.07 -3.79 -6.64
N LYS A 207 -29.39 -3.55 -5.37
CA LYS A 207 -30.77 -3.26 -4.94
C LYS A 207 -31.28 -1.94 -5.50
N GLU A 208 -30.41 -0.94 -5.63
CA GLU A 208 -30.73 0.38 -6.18
C GLU A 208 -30.85 0.39 -7.71
N LEU A 209 -30.06 -0.41 -8.41
CA LEU A 209 -30.07 -0.52 -9.88
C LEU A 209 -31.26 -1.32 -10.45
N GLY A 210 -31.88 -2.20 -9.67
CA GLY A 210 -32.88 -3.15 -10.18
C GLY A 210 -32.27 -4.24 -11.07
N GLU A 211 -33.09 -4.91 -11.90
CA GLU A 211 -32.64 -6.02 -12.76
C GLU A 211 -31.89 -5.57 -14.04
N ASP A 212 -31.90 -4.27 -14.36
CA ASP A 212 -31.27 -3.69 -15.55
C ASP A 212 -29.77 -3.40 -15.34
N ILE A 213 -29.00 -4.45 -15.02
CA ILE A 213 -27.54 -4.36 -15.08
C ILE A 213 -27.14 -4.42 -16.56
N LYS A 214 -27.02 -3.24 -17.19
CA LYS A 214 -26.40 -3.17 -18.53
C LYS A 214 -25.02 -3.82 -18.45
N LYS A 215 -24.74 -4.75 -19.37
CA LYS A 215 -23.36 -5.17 -19.66
C LYS A 215 -22.62 -3.96 -20.19
N VAL A 216 -22.01 -3.19 -19.30
CA VAL A 216 -21.09 -2.12 -19.72
C VAL A 216 -19.86 -2.82 -20.27
N GLU A 217 -19.63 -2.66 -21.57
CA GLU A 217 -18.43 -3.10 -22.27
C GLU A 217 -17.17 -2.62 -21.51
N GLU A 218 -16.17 -3.50 -21.47
CA GLU A 218 -14.87 -3.40 -20.79
C GLU A 218 -14.50 -2.00 -20.24
N ILE A 219 -15.05 -1.64 -19.07
CA ILE A 219 -14.54 -0.48 -18.33
C ILE A 219 -13.05 -0.77 -18.06
N PRO A 220 -12.15 0.19 -18.31
CA PRO A 220 -10.72 -0.04 -18.19
C PRO A 220 -10.35 -0.50 -16.77
N ASP A 221 -9.46 -1.49 -16.70
CA ASP A 221 -8.74 -1.85 -15.48
C ASP A 221 -8.09 -0.58 -14.90
N PRO A 222 -7.98 -0.38 -13.57
CA PRO A 222 -7.11 0.66 -13.02
C PRO A 222 -5.63 0.52 -13.40
N GLN A 223 -5.21 -0.53 -14.10
CA GLN A 223 -3.85 -0.72 -14.62
C GLN A 223 -3.21 0.53 -15.29
N PRO A 224 -3.90 1.36 -16.10
CA PRO A 224 -3.35 2.61 -16.64
C PRO A 224 -2.99 3.64 -15.56
N LEU A 225 -3.54 3.53 -14.35
CA LEU A 225 -3.21 4.35 -13.17
C LEU A 225 -1.97 3.84 -12.42
N MET A 226 -1.39 2.70 -12.81
CA MET A 226 -0.20 2.09 -12.18
C MET A 226 1.11 2.83 -12.47
N LYS A 227 1.10 4.03 -13.03
CA LYS A 227 2.33 4.83 -13.10
C LYS A 227 2.78 5.13 -11.68
N HIS A 228 4.04 4.85 -11.36
CA HIS A 228 4.62 5.14 -10.05
C HIS A 228 4.36 6.61 -9.69
N PRO A 229 3.45 6.89 -8.73
CA PRO A 229 3.29 8.24 -8.25
C PRO A 229 4.53 8.57 -7.41
N GLU A 230 5.05 9.79 -7.54
CA GLU A 230 6.08 10.24 -6.63
C GLU A 230 5.47 10.43 -5.23
N PRO A 231 6.11 9.94 -4.15
CA PRO A 231 5.68 10.23 -2.80
C PRO A 231 5.69 11.75 -2.57
N GLU A 232 4.57 12.31 -2.12
CA GLU A 232 4.48 13.74 -1.85
C GLU A 232 5.22 14.16 -0.57
N ALA A 233 5.63 15.44 -0.53
CA ALA A 233 6.33 16.00 0.61
C ALA A 233 5.49 15.97 1.90
N LEU A 234 6.20 15.79 3.02
CA LEU A 234 5.65 15.45 4.32
C LEU A 234 4.68 16.48 4.92
N PHE A 235 4.99 17.76 4.78
CA PHE A 235 4.24 18.86 5.36
C PHE A 235 4.49 20.13 4.53
N LYS A 236 3.45 20.92 4.29
CA LYS A 236 3.64 22.36 4.18
C LYS A 236 3.62 22.92 5.61
N PRO A 237 4.60 23.73 6.02
CA PRO A 237 4.54 24.37 7.33
C PRO A 237 3.22 25.15 7.47
N GLY A 238 2.36 24.78 8.44
CA GLY A 238 1.17 25.55 8.80
C GLY A 238 -0.20 25.04 8.30
N GLU A 239 -0.33 23.84 7.73
CA GLU A 239 -1.67 23.28 7.44
C GLU A 239 -2.37 22.84 8.74
N VAL A 240 -3.40 23.58 9.14
CA VAL A 240 -4.40 23.12 10.12
C VAL A 240 -5.25 22.07 9.40
N GLU A 241 -5.15 20.81 9.81
CA GLU A 241 -6.04 19.75 9.31
C GLU A 241 -7.48 20.12 9.70
N GLN A 242 -8.30 20.54 8.71
CA GLN A 242 -9.75 20.46 8.87
C GLN A 242 -10.09 18.99 9.10
N GLU A 243 -10.84 18.69 10.17
CA GLU A 243 -11.31 17.33 10.40
C GLU A 243 -12.07 16.85 9.16
N PRO A 244 -11.64 15.76 8.52
CA PRO A 244 -12.22 15.37 7.25
C PRO A 244 -13.66 14.90 7.45
N GLU A 245 -14.54 15.29 6.52
CA GLU A 245 -15.90 14.76 6.43
C GLU A 245 -15.84 13.29 5.98
N MET A 246 -16.40 12.40 6.80
CA MET A 246 -16.67 11.01 6.46
C MET A 246 -18.04 10.86 5.82
N ILE A 247 -18.18 9.88 4.94
CA ILE A 247 -19.48 9.33 4.54
C ILE A 247 -19.74 8.14 5.46
N CYS A 248 -20.83 8.16 6.22
CA CYS A 248 -21.17 7.03 7.08
C CYS A 248 -21.40 5.75 6.27
N SER A 249 -20.83 4.63 6.73
CA SER A 249 -20.93 3.30 6.14
C SER A 249 -22.36 2.76 5.96
N ASN A 250 -23.28 3.17 6.84
CA ASN A 250 -24.65 2.70 6.83
C ASN A 250 -25.65 3.73 6.25
N CYS A 251 -25.50 5.02 6.59
CA CYS A 251 -26.47 6.08 6.25
C CYS A 251 -26.02 6.97 5.07
N PHE A 252 -24.75 6.93 4.64
CA PHE A 252 -24.13 7.84 3.66
C PHE A 252 -24.20 9.35 3.98
N ALA A 253 -24.71 9.75 5.14
CA ALA A 253 -24.61 11.12 5.60
C ALA A 253 -23.13 11.54 5.72
N ARG A 254 -22.84 12.78 5.34
CA ARG A 254 -21.53 13.40 5.58
C ARG A 254 -21.43 13.82 7.03
N ILE A 255 -20.44 13.32 7.75
CA ILE A 255 -20.27 13.54 9.18
C ILE A 255 -18.80 13.84 9.52
N PRO A 256 -18.51 14.69 10.51
CA PRO A 256 -17.14 14.88 10.98
C PRO A 256 -16.52 13.57 11.48
N TRP A 257 -15.21 13.39 11.29
CA TRP A 257 -14.49 12.15 11.60
C TRP A 257 -14.64 11.69 13.07
N SER A 258 -14.91 12.63 13.97
CA SER A 258 -15.01 12.43 15.41
C SER A 258 -16.41 12.04 15.92
N GLU A 259 -17.42 11.92 15.04
CA GLU A 259 -18.82 11.72 15.45
C GLU A 259 -19.44 10.36 15.05
N LYS A 260 -20.37 9.86 15.87
CA LYS A 260 -21.31 8.79 15.46
C LYS A 260 -22.24 9.33 14.38
N CYS A 261 -22.64 8.54 13.36
CA CYS A 261 -23.63 9.05 12.37
C CYS A 261 -24.88 9.53 13.12
N PRO A 262 -25.27 10.81 13.01
CA PRO A 262 -26.39 11.35 13.77
C PRO A 262 -27.72 10.73 13.32
N GLU A 263 -27.79 10.21 12.08
CA GLU A 263 -28.98 9.57 11.52
C GLU A 263 -29.11 8.10 11.96
N CYS A 264 -28.07 7.28 11.81
CA CYS A 264 -28.17 5.84 12.06
C CYS A 264 -27.44 5.35 13.32
N LYS A 265 -26.79 6.26 14.05
CA LYS A 265 -26.08 6.02 15.33
C LYS A 265 -25.02 4.92 15.28
N GLU A 266 -24.55 4.56 14.09
CA GLU A 266 -23.52 3.54 13.90
C GLU A 266 -22.18 4.06 14.43
N VAL A 267 -21.47 3.21 15.18
CA VAL A 267 -20.11 3.48 15.64
C VAL A 267 -19.20 3.30 14.43
N ILE A 268 -18.69 4.39 13.87
CA ILE A 268 -17.56 4.29 12.96
C ILE A 268 -16.40 3.73 13.79
N ILE A 269 -15.89 2.56 13.38
CA ILE A 269 -15.03 1.68 14.19
C ILE A 269 -13.94 2.49 14.90
N HIS A 270 -14.17 2.78 16.18
CA HIS A 270 -13.13 3.11 17.13
C HIS A 270 -12.44 1.78 17.46
N ILE A 271 -11.21 1.59 16.98
CA ILE A 271 -10.33 0.65 17.67
C ILE A 271 -9.93 1.41 18.95
N GLU A 272 -10.57 1.06 20.08
CA GLU A 272 -10.08 1.50 21.38
C GLU A 272 -8.63 1.03 21.52
N ALA A 273 -7.70 1.99 21.55
CA ALA A 273 -6.35 1.71 21.99
C ALA A 273 -6.45 1.37 23.49
N HIS A 274 -6.43 0.07 23.81
CA HIS A 274 -6.32 -0.36 25.19
C HIS A 274 -5.04 0.24 25.79
N LYS A 275 -5.22 0.96 26.91
CA LYS A 275 -4.17 1.51 27.77
C LYS A 275 -3.33 0.42 28.40
#